data_AF-A0A352X637-F1
#
_entry.id   AF-A0A352X637-F1
#
_cell.length_a   1.000
_cell.length_b   1.000
_cell.length_c   1.000
_cell.angle_alpha   90.00
_cell.angle_beta   90.00
_cell.angle_gamma   90.00
#
_symmetry.space_group_name_H-M   'P 1'
#
loop_
_entity.id
_entity.type
_entity.pdbx_description
1 polymer ?
#
loop_
_entity_poly.entity_id
_entity_poly.type
_entity_poly.pdbx_seq_one_letter_code
_entity_poly.pdbx_strand_id
1 'polypeptide(L)'
;MVKSESLFIHKRREIFAYLRVLFKHKNIPSNKFVIFGQGRTGSTLLYSLLNSHPQIHCDEEILEDRVFFPVQYVKGRCCKAKKKMYMDSGSRYIS
;
A
#
# COMPACT_ATOMS: atom_id res chain seq x y z
N MET A 1 6.65 7.86 -25.14
CA MET A 1 7.72 8.28 -24.20
C MET A 1 7.34 8.23 -22.71
N VAL A 2 6.05 8.16 -22.32
CA VAL A 2 5.59 8.23 -20.91
C VAL A 2 5.73 6.91 -20.11
N LYS A 3 5.76 5.75 -20.77
CA LYS A 3 5.77 4.43 -20.08
C LYS A 3 7.07 4.15 -19.31
N SER A 4 8.24 4.61 -19.76
CA SER A 4 9.51 4.31 -19.09
C SER A 4 9.65 5.02 -17.74
N GLU A 5 9.17 6.26 -17.63
CA GLU A 5 9.23 7.04 -16.40
C GLU A 5 8.31 6.49 -15.32
N SER A 6 7.07 6.12 -15.69
CA SER A 6 6.14 5.46 -14.77
C SER A 6 6.74 4.16 -14.20
N LEU A 7 7.25 3.27 -15.06
CA LEU A 7 7.88 2.01 -14.66
C LEU A 7 9.02 2.21 -13.65
N PHE A 8 9.86 3.23 -13.88
CA PHE A 8 10.98 3.54 -13.00
C PHE A 8 10.51 4.01 -11.62
N ILE A 9 9.46 4.83 -11.56
CA ILE A 9 8.87 5.31 -10.31
C ILE A 9 8.25 4.14 -9.52
N HIS A 10 7.56 3.21 -10.17
CA HIS A 10 6.96 2.04 -9.52
C HIS A 10 8.04 1.10 -8.95
N LYS A 11 9.08 0.78 -9.73
CA LYS A 11 10.19 -0.06 -9.25
C LYS A 11 10.96 0.58 -8.10
N ARG A 12 11.16 1.90 -8.11
CA ARG A 12 11.77 2.61 -6.98
C ARG A 12 10.94 2.43 -5.71
N ARG A 13 9.61 2.62 -5.80
CA ARG A 13 8.70 2.40 -4.65
C ARG A 13 8.80 0.98 -4.10
N GLU A 14 8.89 -0.02 -4.98
CA GLU A 14 9.08 -1.43 -4.63
C GLU A 14 10.39 -1.67 -3.86
N ILE A 15 11.52 -1.26 -4.42
CA ILE A 15 12.84 -1.42 -3.79
C ILE A 15 12.88 -0.75 -2.41
N PHE A 16 12.37 0.48 -2.29
CA PHE A 16 12.34 1.19 -1.01
C PHE A 16 11.45 0.51 0.02
N ALA A 17 10.35 -0.13 -0.38
CA ALA A 17 9.52 -0.89 0.54
C ALA A 17 10.28 -2.11 1.07
N TYR A 18 10.94 -2.88 0.20
CA TYR A 18 11.76 -4.02 0.64
C TYR A 18 12.91 -3.59 1.56
N LEU A 19 13.64 -2.53 1.20
CA LEU A 19 14.69 -1.98 2.06
C LEU A 19 14.15 -1.59 3.44
N ARG A 20 12.94 -1.00 3.53
CA ARG A 20 12.33 -0.67 4.83
C ARG A 20 12.00 -1.90 5.69
N VAL A 21 11.63 -3.03 5.09
CA VAL A 21 11.45 -4.26 5.87
C VAL A 21 12.77 -4.70 6.49
N LEU A 22 13.84 -4.70 5.69
CA LEU A 22 15.19 -5.06 6.14
C LEU A 22 15.70 -4.14 7.25
N PHE A 23 15.51 -2.82 7.12
CA PHE A 23 16.12 -1.86 8.04
C PHE A 23 15.21 -1.37 9.18
N LYS A 24 13.88 -1.53 9.10
CA LYS A 24 12.94 -0.81 9.97
C LYS A 24 11.79 -1.66 10.52
N HIS A 25 12.10 -2.87 10.96
CA HIS A 25 11.13 -3.84 11.48
C HIS A 25 10.39 -3.39 12.77
N LYS A 26 10.89 -2.35 13.47
CA LYS A 26 10.37 -1.92 14.78
C LYS A 26 9.13 -1.03 14.73
N ASN A 27 8.70 -0.57 13.54
CA ASN A 27 7.58 0.38 13.37
C ASN A 27 6.41 -0.22 12.57
N ILE A 28 6.12 -1.51 12.76
CA ILE A 28 4.96 -2.13 12.12
C ILE A 28 3.75 -1.97 13.06
N PRO A 29 2.67 -1.29 12.66
CA PRO A 29 1.47 -1.15 13.49
C PRO A 29 0.86 -2.54 13.78
N SER A 30 0.43 -2.75 15.03
CA SER A 30 -0.24 -3.99 15.45
C SER A 30 -1.57 -4.17 14.71
N ASN A 31 -2.39 -3.12 14.70
CA ASN A 31 -3.71 -3.12 14.08
C ASN A 31 -3.61 -2.74 12.61
N LYS A 32 -3.98 -3.70 11.75
CA LYS A 32 -4.01 -3.57 10.29
C LYS A 32 -5.33 -4.13 9.78
N PHE A 33 -5.84 -3.57 8.70
CA PHE A 33 -6.93 -4.19 7.97
C PHE A 33 -6.81 -3.93 6.48
N VAL A 34 -7.61 -4.68 5.73
CA VAL A 34 -7.68 -4.63 4.28
C VAL A 34 -9.10 -4.29 3.86
N ILE A 35 -9.24 -3.36 2.93
CA ILE A 35 -10.47 -3.09 2.19
C ILE A 35 -10.35 -3.86 0.88
N PHE A 36 -11.34 -4.70 0.60
CA PHE A 36 -11.47 -5.35 -0.70
C PHE A 36 -12.54 -4.59 -1.49
N GLY A 37 -12.15 -4.06 -2.63
CA GLY A 37 -13.01 -3.30 -3.51
C GLY A 37 -12.72 -3.56 -4.98
N GLN A 38 -13.74 -3.40 -5.80
CA GLN A 38 -13.58 -3.28 -7.25
C GLN A 38 -13.47 -1.79 -7.61
N GLY A 39 -12.72 -1.46 -8.66
CA GLY A 39 -12.65 -0.08 -9.15
C GLY A 39 -14.05 0.50 -9.41
N ARG A 40 -14.22 1.81 -9.17
CA ARG A 40 -15.49 2.57 -9.34
C ARG A 40 -16.61 2.21 -8.36
N THR A 41 -16.31 1.57 -7.22
CA THR A 41 -17.28 1.29 -6.14
C THR A 41 -17.39 2.37 -5.07
N GLY A 42 -16.70 3.51 -5.24
CA GLY A 42 -16.60 4.54 -4.20
C GLY A 42 -15.54 4.28 -3.14
N SER A 43 -14.66 3.29 -3.34
CA SER A 43 -13.50 3.01 -2.49
C SER A 43 -12.60 4.24 -2.29
N THR A 44 -12.47 5.10 -3.30
CA THR A 44 -11.74 6.38 -3.19
C THR A 44 -12.38 7.34 -2.17
N LEU A 45 -13.72 7.42 -2.12
CA LEU A 45 -14.42 8.27 -1.15
C LEU A 45 -14.25 7.72 0.26
N LEU A 46 -14.41 6.40 0.42
CA LEU A 46 -14.17 5.71 1.69
C LEU A 46 -12.72 5.90 2.17
N TYR A 47 -11.77 5.77 1.26
CA TYR A 47 -10.35 6.04 1.50
C TYR A 47 -10.10 7.48 1.98
N SER A 48 -10.68 8.47 1.30
CA SER A 48 -10.55 9.88 1.69
C SER A 48 -11.15 10.16 3.07
N LEU A 49 -12.29 9.55 3.38
CA LEU A 49 -12.93 9.66 4.69
C LEU A 49 -12.08 9.00 5.79
N LEU A 50 -11.56 7.80 5.54
CA LEU A 50 -10.71 7.10 6.51
C LEU A 50 -9.42 7.89 6.79
N ASN A 51 -8.82 8.47 5.76
CA ASN A 51 -7.62 9.30 5.91
C ASN A 51 -7.86 10.65 6.59
N SER A 52 -9.10 11.12 6.71
CA SER A 52 -9.40 12.33 7.49
C SER A 52 -9.24 12.09 9.00
N HIS A 53 -9.31 10.83 9.45
CA HIS A 53 -9.20 10.51 10.86
C HIS A 53 -7.74 10.51 11.34
N PRO A 54 -7.38 11.22 12.43
CA PRO A 54 -5.99 11.47 12.82
C PRO A 54 -5.22 10.21 13.23
N GLN A 55 -5.91 9.12 13.59
CA GLN A 55 -5.30 7.85 13.98
C GLN A 55 -5.21 6.83 12.84
N ILE A 56 -5.74 7.16 11.67
CA ILE A 56 -5.87 6.26 10.53
C ILE A 56 -4.93 6.73 9.43
N HIS A 57 -4.27 5.77 8.78
CA HIS A 57 -3.55 5.99 7.54
C HIS A 57 -3.91 4.88 6.58
N CYS A 58 -4.68 5.22 5.56
CA CYS A 58 -4.99 4.33 4.46
C CYS A 58 -4.06 4.65 3.31
N ASP A 59 -3.39 3.63 2.78
CA ASP A 59 -2.70 3.69 1.50
C ASP A 59 -3.68 3.19 0.42
N GLU A 60 -3.59 3.74 -0.79
CA GLU A 60 -4.43 3.38 -1.96
C GLU A 60 -4.12 1.97 -2.47
N GLU A 61 -4.39 1.66 -3.74
CA GLU A 61 -4.21 0.33 -4.33
C GLU A 61 -2.73 -0.14 -4.29
N ILE A 62 -2.31 -0.71 -3.16
CA ILE A 62 -0.91 -1.07 -2.91
C ILE A 62 -0.44 -2.13 -3.89
N LEU A 63 -1.33 -3.04 -4.27
CA LEU A 63 -1.02 -4.14 -5.17
C LEU A 63 -1.51 -3.88 -6.59
N GLU A 64 -1.83 -2.65 -7.00
CA GLU A 64 -2.25 -2.43 -8.39
C GLU A 64 -1.20 -2.94 -9.41
N ASP A 65 0.08 -2.75 -9.07
CA ASP A 65 1.22 -3.24 -9.83
C ASP A 65 1.68 -4.62 -9.36
N ARG A 66 2.13 -5.46 -10.31
CA ARG A 66 2.80 -6.73 -9.98
C ARG A 66 4.11 -6.45 -9.24
N VAL A 67 4.19 -6.91 -8.01
CA VAL A 67 5.39 -6.94 -7.18
C VAL A 67 5.89 -8.37 -6.99
N PHE A 68 7.20 -8.56 -6.84
CA PHE A 68 7.81 -9.89 -6.72
C PHE A 68 7.47 -10.61 -5.41
N PHE A 69 7.39 -9.86 -4.30
CA PHE A 69 7.19 -10.39 -2.96
C PHE A 69 6.08 -9.60 -2.24
N PRO A 70 4.80 -9.89 -2.53
CA PRO A 70 3.68 -9.05 -2.10
C PRO A 70 3.58 -8.88 -0.58
N VAL A 71 3.84 -9.95 0.18
CA VAL A 71 3.78 -9.89 1.66
C VAL A 71 4.86 -8.98 2.24
N GLN A 72 6.09 -9.09 1.74
CA GLN A 72 7.22 -8.24 2.15
C GLN A 72 7.00 -6.81 1.70
N TYR A 73 6.48 -6.60 0.50
CA TYR A 73 6.16 -5.27 -0.01
C TYR A 73 5.14 -4.57 0.89
N VAL A 74 4.05 -5.27 1.23
CA VAL A 74 3.02 -4.83 2.17
C VAL A 74 3.61 -4.50 3.55
N LYS A 75 4.46 -5.37 4.11
CA LYS A 75 5.16 -5.09 5.39
C LYS A 75 6.03 -3.83 5.31
N GLY A 76 6.72 -3.62 4.19
CA GLY A 76 7.59 -2.46 3.97
C GLY A 76 6.83 -1.14 3.86
N ARG A 77 5.62 -1.20 3.26
CA ARG A 77 4.66 -0.09 3.26
C ARG A 77 4.15 0.19 4.68
N CYS A 78 3.83 -0.86 5.45
CA CYS A 78 3.47 -0.76 6.87
C CYS A 78 4.49 0.01 7.72
N CYS A 79 5.79 -0.21 7.50
CA CYS A 79 6.85 0.49 8.24
C CYS A 79 6.93 2.01 7.97
N LYS A 80 6.28 2.52 6.91
CA LYS A 80 6.23 3.95 6.60
C LYS A 80 5.20 4.67 7.47
N ALA A 81 4.11 3.98 7.83
CA ALA A 81 3.05 4.58 8.63
C ALA A 81 3.50 4.76 10.08
N LYS A 82 3.39 6.00 10.56
CA LYS A 82 3.52 6.31 12.00
C LYS A 82 2.20 6.06 12.77
N LYS A 83 1.12 5.74 12.06
CA LYS A 83 -0.27 5.61 12.56
C LYS A 83 -0.79 4.20 12.29
N LYS A 84 -1.98 3.85 12.78
CA LYS A 84 -2.64 2.58 12.41
C LYS A 84 -2.81 2.57 10.89
N MET A 85 -2.42 1.47 10.23
CA MET A 85 -2.31 1.40 8.78
C MET A 85 -3.35 0.48 8.13
N TYR A 86 -3.91 0.95 7.04
CA TYR A 86 -5.10 0.43 6.36
C TYR A 86 -4.70 0.23 4.89
N MET A 87 -5.07 -0.89 4.28
CA MET A 87 -4.68 -1.21 2.91
C MET A 87 -5.91 -1.42 2.04
N ASP A 88 -5.96 -0.83 0.85
CA ASP A 88 -6.91 -1.24 -0.17
C ASP A 88 -6.24 -2.27 -1.08
N SER A 89 -6.82 -3.47 -1.16
CA SER A 89 -6.38 -4.51 -2.10
C SER A 89 -7.38 -4.55 -3.26
N GLY A 90 -7.09 -3.77 -4.29
CA GLY A 90 -7.78 -3.85 -5.57
C GLY A 90 -7.76 -5.28 -6.12
N SER A 91 -8.93 -5.74 -6.54
CA SER A 91 -9.26 -7.12 -6.95
C SER A 91 -8.57 -7.62 -8.24
N ARG A 92 -7.24 -7.60 -8.32
CA ARG A 92 -6.47 -8.12 -9.46
C ARG A 92 -5.61 -9.36 -9.17
N TYR A 93 -5.79 -10.00 -8.00
CA TYR A 93 -5.05 -11.21 -7.58
C TYR A 93 -5.90 -12.47 -7.36
N ILE A 94 -7.17 -12.44 -7.77
CA ILE A 94 -8.07 -13.60 -7.73
C ILE A 94 -8.59 -13.83 -9.15
N SER A 95 -7.71 -14.34 -10.02
CA SER A 95 -8.04 -15.00 -11.28
C SER A 95 -6.84 -15.85 -11.70
#